data_AF-A0A915LZ99-F1
#
_entry.id   AF-A0A915LZ99-F1
#
_cell.length_a   1.000
_cell.length_b   1.000
_cell.length_c   1.000
_cell.angle_alpha   90.00
_cell.angle_beta   90.00
_cell.angle_gamma   90.00
#
_symmetry.space_group_name_H-M   'P 1'
#
loop_
_entity.id
_entity.type
_entity.pdbx_description
1 polymer ?
#
loop_
_entity_poly.entity_id
_entity_poly.type
_entity_poly.pdbx_seq_one_letter_code
_entity_poly.pdbx_strand_id
1 'polypeptide(L)'
;MRAKLSGKKWMFLEVLSKIVVENSIERIELKNLFLYKENNVNSTIWFPHHVSELDLCAHVIVKYEPTEDPKHPGFGDKKYIERRSELNKIANSYRFGEPIPLIEYTEEENNTWEIAYKQLCELRESHTCIEYQRNIAEMERIGLM
;
A
#
# COMPACT_ATOMS: atom_id res chain seq x y z
N MET A 1 15.09 37.61 -21.71
CA MET A 1 14.68 37.40 -20.29
C MET A 1 15.05 35.96 -19.92
N ARG A 2 16.22 35.71 -19.31
CA ARG A 2 16.72 34.35 -18.99
C ARG A 2 16.23 33.94 -17.60
N ALA A 3 15.44 32.87 -17.52
CA ALA A 3 15.02 32.28 -16.25
C ALA A 3 16.25 31.73 -15.50
N LYS A 4 16.45 32.16 -14.25
CA LYS A 4 17.46 31.60 -13.35
C LYS A 4 17.02 30.19 -12.94
N LEU A 5 17.50 29.18 -13.66
CA LEU A 5 17.44 27.80 -13.21
C LEU A 5 18.39 27.66 -12.00
N SER A 6 18.01 26.87 -10.99
CA SER A 6 18.74 26.76 -9.71
C SER A 6 19.44 25.40 -9.55
N GLY A 7 20.64 25.44 -8.97
CA GLY A 7 21.35 24.36 -8.27
C GLY A 7 21.63 23.11 -9.09
N LYS A 8 20.72 22.13 -9.03
CA LYS A 8 20.93 20.79 -9.62
C LYS A 8 20.55 20.72 -11.09
N LYS A 9 19.54 21.49 -11.52
CA LYS A 9 19.05 21.50 -12.91
C LYS A 9 20.05 22.19 -13.85
N TRP A 10 20.79 23.18 -13.34
CA TRP A 10 21.87 23.84 -14.07
C TRP A 10 23.07 22.92 -14.27
N MET A 11 23.53 22.24 -13.21
CA MET A 11 24.64 21.30 -13.28
C MET A 11 24.36 20.17 -14.28
N PHE A 12 23.13 19.64 -14.29
CA PHE A 12 22.73 18.61 -15.24
C PHE A 12 22.78 19.10 -16.69
N LEU A 13 22.27 20.30 -16.95
CA LEU A 13 22.30 20.91 -18.29
C LEU A 13 23.72 21.27 -18.74
N GLU A 14 24.59 21.68 -17.81
CA GLU A 14 25.98 21.99 -18.11
C GLU A 14 26.76 20.72 -18.49
N VAL A 15 26.59 19.64 -17.73
CA VAL A 15 27.20 18.33 -18.04
C VAL A 15 26.70 17.80 -19.38
N LEU A 16 25.39 17.85 -19.64
CA LEU A 16 24.84 17.46 -20.93
C LEU A 16 25.37 18.32 -22.09
N SER A 17 25.50 19.63 -21.88
CA SER A 17 26.04 20.52 -22.91
C SER A 17 27.50 20.18 -23.26
N LYS A 18 28.32 19.82 -22.28
CA LYS A 18 29.72 19.42 -22.50
C LYS A 18 29.82 18.08 -23.23
N ILE A 19 28.95 17.12 -22.90
CA ILE A 19 28.88 15.81 -23.58
C ILE A 19 28.48 15.98 -25.06
N VAL A 20 27.54 16.87 -25.37
CA VAL A 20 27.05 17.10 -26.75
C VAL A 20 28.05 17.87 -27.62
N VAL A 21 28.91 18.71 -27.03
CA VAL A 21 29.90 19.50 -27.77
C VAL A 21 31.08 18.65 -28.26
N GLU A 22 31.42 17.57 -27.54
CA GLU A 22 32.56 16.73 -27.89
C GLU A 22 32.20 15.49 -28.72
N ASN A 23 30.94 15.05 -28.74
CA ASN A 23 30.48 13.92 -29.56
C ASN A 23 29.00 14.05 -29.96
N SER A 24 28.67 13.69 -31.20
CA SER A 24 27.28 13.52 -31.65
C SER A 24 26.65 12.32 -30.94
N ILE A 25 25.68 12.57 -30.06
CA ILE A 25 24.92 11.52 -29.37
C ILE A 25 23.96 10.87 -30.37
N GLU A 26 24.31 9.71 -30.90
CA GLU A 26 23.43 8.97 -31.83
C GLU A 26 22.27 8.28 -31.11
N ARG A 27 22.41 7.92 -29.82
CA ARG A 27 21.34 7.31 -29.02
C ARG A 27 21.55 7.50 -27.52
N ILE A 28 20.51 7.94 -26.81
CA ILE A 28 20.44 7.87 -25.35
C ILE A 28 19.63 6.62 -25.00
N GLU A 29 20.30 5.57 -24.55
CA GLU A 29 19.62 4.42 -23.95
C GLU A 29 19.47 4.64 -22.45
N LEU A 30 18.23 4.89 -22.01
CA LEU A 30 17.86 4.74 -20.61
C LEU A 30 17.85 3.25 -20.29
N LYS A 31 18.99 2.71 -19.87
CA LYS A 31 19.02 1.37 -19.27
C LYS A 31 18.20 1.43 -18.00
N ASN A 32 17.06 0.74 -18.00
CA ASN A 32 16.27 0.51 -16.79
C ASN A 32 17.20 -0.01 -15.70
N LEU A 33 17.41 0.80 -14.66
CA LEU A 33 18.30 0.48 -13.54
C LEU A 33 17.86 -0.79 -12.79
N PHE A 34 16.62 -1.23 -13.03
CA PHE A 34 16.04 -2.46 -12.50
C PHE A 34 16.62 -3.76 -13.07
N LEU A 35 17.46 -3.71 -14.12
CA LEU A 35 18.10 -4.91 -14.71
C LEU A 35 19.53 -5.16 -14.22
N TYR A 36 20.14 -4.25 -13.45
CA TYR A 36 21.44 -4.50 -12.81
C TYR A 36 21.24 -5.00 -11.38
N LYS A 37 20.84 -6.25 -11.22
CA LYS A 37 21.05 -6.97 -9.96
C LYS A 37 21.48 -8.41 -10.20
N GLU A 38 22.57 -8.56 -10.94
CA GLU A 38 23.48 -9.67 -10.72
C GLU A 38 24.83 -9.10 -10.28
N ASN A 39 25.25 -9.50 -9.08
CA ASN A 39 26.62 -9.41 -8.58
C ASN A 39 27.14 -8.04 -8.10
N ASN A 40 26.60 -7.51 -7.00
CA ASN A 40 27.44 -6.70 -6.10
C ASN A 40 27.00 -6.79 -4.62
N VAL A 41 27.89 -7.32 -3.81
CA VAL A 41 27.75 -7.50 -2.36
C VAL A 41 28.02 -6.15 -1.68
N ASN A 42 27.02 -5.28 -1.74
CA ASN A 42 26.87 -4.08 -0.90
C ASN A 42 25.38 -3.71 -0.88
N SER A 43 24.55 -4.69 -0.49
CA SER A 43 23.10 -4.60 -0.65
C SER A 43 22.48 -3.69 0.42
N THR A 44 22.36 -2.41 0.13
CA THR A 44 21.45 -1.53 0.86
C THR A 44 20.04 -2.16 0.84
N ILE A 45 19.40 -2.21 2.01
CA ILE A 45 18.03 -2.73 2.15
C ILE A 45 17.12 -1.87 1.28
N TRP A 46 16.34 -2.51 0.40
CA TRP A 46 15.37 -1.82 -0.43
C TRP A 46 14.22 -1.26 0.43
N PHE A 47 13.78 -0.05 0.12
CA PHE A 47 12.56 0.56 0.67
C PHE A 47 11.85 1.36 -0.42
N PRO A 48 10.50 1.52 -0.36
CA PRO A 48 9.76 2.25 -1.36
C PRO A 48 10.07 3.75 -1.28
N HIS A 49 10.45 4.35 -2.41
CA HIS A 49 10.73 5.78 -2.55
C HIS A 49 9.51 6.57 -3.05
N HIS A 50 8.57 5.90 -3.70
CA HIS A 50 7.32 6.47 -4.18
C HIS A 50 6.14 5.62 -3.71
N VAL A 51 4.98 6.24 -3.50
CA VAL A 51 3.77 5.54 -3.00
C VAL A 51 3.34 4.39 -3.91
N SER A 52 3.53 4.49 -5.23
CA SER A 52 3.24 3.41 -6.17
C SER A 52 4.15 2.19 -5.99
N GLU A 53 5.32 2.35 -5.35
CA GLU A 53 6.20 1.23 -5.04
C GLU A 53 5.67 0.38 -3.88
N LEU A 54 4.61 0.82 -3.17
CA LEU A 54 3.88 -0.02 -2.22
C LEU A 54 3.19 -1.20 -2.91
N ASP A 55 2.92 -1.13 -4.21
CA ASP A 55 2.42 -2.28 -4.98
C ASP A 55 3.44 -3.43 -5.00
N LEU A 56 4.74 -3.14 -4.85
CA LEU A 56 5.79 -4.16 -4.72
C LEU A 56 5.79 -4.82 -3.33
N CYS A 57 5.14 -4.20 -2.34
CA CYS A 57 4.95 -4.74 -1.00
C CYS A 57 3.69 -5.61 -0.88
N ALA A 58 2.79 -5.58 -1.87
CA ALA A 58 1.50 -6.29 -1.80
C ALA A 58 1.64 -7.82 -1.69
N HIS A 59 2.79 -8.37 -2.07
CA HIS A 59 3.09 -9.81 -2.02
C HIS A 59 3.98 -10.21 -0.83
N VAL A 60 4.16 -9.33 0.15
CA VAL A 60 4.93 -9.66 1.35
C VAL A 60 4.15 -10.69 2.17
N ILE A 61 4.82 -11.80 2.47
CA ILE A 61 4.32 -12.94 3.25
C ILE A 61 3.58 -12.42 4.49
N VAL A 62 2.28 -12.72 4.58
CA VAL A 62 1.52 -12.52 5.81
C VAL A 62 2.03 -13.50 6.85
N LYS A 63 2.37 -13.01 8.04
CA LYS A 63 2.88 -13.84 9.14
C LYS A 63 1.84 -14.84 9.67
N TYR A 64 0.57 -14.68 9.27
CA TYR A 64 -0.54 -15.46 9.75
C TYR A 64 -1.52 -15.74 8.61
N GLU A 65 -1.77 -17.03 8.35
CA GLU A 65 -2.82 -17.50 7.46
C GLU A 65 -3.87 -18.26 8.31
N PRO A 66 -5.01 -17.62 8.62
CA PRO A 66 -6.06 -18.21 9.47
C PRO A 66 -6.57 -19.57 9.01
N THR A 67 -6.48 -19.85 7.71
CA THR A 67 -6.97 -21.11 7.12
C THR A 67 -6.04 -22.30 7.40
N GLU A 68 -4.81 -22.06 7.84
CA GLU A 68 -3.80 -23.10 8.14
C GLU A 68 -3.64 -23.35 9.66
N ASP A 69 -4.16 -22.48 10.51
CA ASP A 69 -4.02 -22.57 11.97
C ASP A 69 -5.18 -23.37 12.62
N PRO A 70 -4.93 -24.56 13.21
CA PRO A 70 -5.96 -25.35 13.86
C PRO A 70 -6.64 -24.68 15.06
N LYS A 71 -6.04 -23.61 15.62
CA LYS A 71 -6.63 -22.83 16.71
C LYS A 71 -7.58 -21.75 16.24
N HIS A 72 -7.61 -21.47 14.94
CA HIS A 72 -8.50 -20.46 14.38
C HIS A 72 -9.95 -20.98 14.37
N PRO A 73 -10.95 -20.19 14.81
CA PRO A 73 -12.35 -20.65 14.86
C PRO A 73 -12.93 -20.98 13.48
N GLY A 74 -12.42 -20.35 12.42
CA GLY A 74 -12.75 -20.67 11.03
C GLY A 74 -11.95 -21.81 10.41
N PHE A 75 -11.10 -22.51 11.19
CA PHE A 75 -10.34 -23.64 10.66
C PHE A 75 -11.27 -24.78 10.27
N GLY A 76 -11.17 -25.24 9.02
CA GLY A 76 -12.04 -26.29 8.47
C GLY A 76 -13.42 -25.82 8.01
N ASP A 77 -13.78 -24.54 8.21
CA ASP A 77 -14.99 -23.97 7.62
C ASP A 77 -14.74 -23.61 6.15
N LYS A 78 -15.31 -24.40 5.26
CA LYS A 78 -15.16 -24.23 3.81
C LYS A 78 -15.69 -22.89 3.31
N LYS A 79 -16.82 -22.40 3.84
CA LYS A 79 -17.43 -21.14 3.39
C LYS A 79 -16.55 -19.96 3.81
N TYR A 80 -16.05 -20.00 5.05
CA TYR A 80 -15.11 -18.99 5.54
C TYR A 80 -13.80 -18.97 4.73
N ILE A 81 -13.23 -20.15 4.45
CA ILE A 81 -12.00 -20.28 3.66
C ILE A 81 -12.20 -19.74 2.23
N GLU A 82 -13.31 -20.09 1.58
CA GLU A 82 -13.64 -19.60 0.24
C GLU A 82 -13.81 -18.09 0.22
N ARG A 83 -14.60 -17.55 1.16
CA ARG A 83 -14.81 -16.10 1.31
C ARG A 83 -13.49 -15.37 1.55
N ARG A 84 -12.59 -15.91 2.38
CA ARG A 84 -11.27 -15.31 2.62
C ARG A 84 -10.37 -15.35 1.38
N SER A 85 -10.45 -16.43 0.59
CA SER A 85 -9.76 -16.52 -0.71
C SER A 85 -10.24 -15.45 -1.68
N GLU A 86 -11.54 -15.19 -1.75
CA GLU A 86 -12.13 -14.12 -2.57
C GLU A 86 -11.60 -12.74 -2.17
N LEU A 87 -11.68 -12.40 -0.87
CA LEU A 87 -11.19 -11.11 -0.35
C LEU A 87 -9.69 -10.93 -0.60
N ASN A 88 -8.90 -12.00 -0.42
CA ASN A 88 -7.46 -11.97 -0.72
C ASN A 88 -7.19 -11.73 -2.21
N LYS A 89 -7.99 -12.28 -3.12
CA LYS A 89 -7.84 -12.02 -4.57
C LYS A 89 -8.10 -10.55 -4.90
N ILE A 90 -9.14 -9.95 -4.31
CA ILE A 90 -9.49 -8.53 -4.49
C ILE A 90 -8.35 -7.63 -3.98
N ALA A 91 -7.81 -7.94 -2.79
CA ALA A 91 -6.70 -7.18 -2.22
C ALA A 91 -5.43 -7.28 -3.09
N ASN A 92 -5.12 -8.47 -3.63
CA ASN A 92 -3.95 -8.67 -4.49
C ASN A 92 -4.07 -8.03 -5.88
N SER A 93 -5.31 -7.77 -6.35
CA SER A 93 -5.52 -7.12 -7.66
C SER A 93 -5.38 -5.60 -7.61
N TYR A 94 -5.49 -4.97 -6.44
CA TYR A 94 -5.40 -3.51 -6.29
C TYR A 94 -4.03 -2.96 -6.74
N ARG A 95 -4.03 -1.82 -7.42
CA ARG A 95 -2.82 -1.04 -7.76
C ARG A 95 -2.97 0.43 -7.38
N PHE A 96 -1.84 1.08 -7.11
CA PHE A 96 -1.82 2.50 -6.78
C PHE A 96 -2.46 3.35 -7.90
N GLY A 97 -3.43 4.19 -7.50
CA GLY A 97 -4.17 5.08 -8.39
C GLY A 97 -5.51 4.52 -8.87
N GLU A 98 -5.78 3.24 -8.63
CA GLU A 98 -7.08 2.63 -8.86
C GLU A 98 -8.02 2.86 -7.65
N PRO A 99 -9.34 2.96 -7.87
CA PRO A 99 -10.28 3.03 -6.76
C PRO A 99 -10.29 1.70 -5.98
N ILE A 100 -10.44 1.78 -4.66
CA ILE A 100 -10.61 0.59 -3.82
C ILE A 100 -11.96 -0.06 -4.16
N PRO A 101 -12.00 -1.35 -4.53
CA PRO A 101 -13.25 -2.03 -4.83
C PRO A 101 -14.21 -2.04 -3.64
N LEU A 102 -15.47 -1.74 -3.88
CA LEU A 102 -16.52 -1.89 -2.85
C LEU A 102 -16.81 -3.38 -2.66
N ILE A 103 -16.79 -3.83 -1.41
CA ILE A 103 -17.10 -5.22 -1.05
C ILE A 103 -18.53 -5.27 -0.53
N GLU A 104 -19.34 -6.12 -1.15
CA GLU A 104 -20.66 -6.48 -0.60
C GLU A 104 -20.46 -7.52 0.49
N TYR A 105 -20.64 -7.09 1.74
CA TYR A 105 -20.60 -7.97 2.91
C TYR A 105 -21.91 -8.73 3.06
N THR A 106 -21.82 -9.98 3.50
CA THR A 106 -22.99 -10.81 3.78
C THR A 106 -23.72 -10.31 5.03
N GLU A 107 -24.97 -10.72 5.20
CA GLU A 107 -25.73 -10.41 6.42
C GLU A 107 -25.05 -10.94 7.68
N GLU A 108 -24.41 -12.12 7.60
CA GLU A 108 -23.66 -12.72 8.70
C GLU A 108 -22.40 -11.92 9.05
N GLU A 109 -21.68 -11.41 8.05
CA GLU A 109 -20.52 -10.53 8.23
C GLU A 109 -20.96 -9.21 8.88
N ASN A 110 -22.04 -8.61 8.40
CA ASN A 110 -22.59 -7.36 8.94
C ASN A 110 -23.10 -7.52 10.38
N ASN A 111 -23.80 -8.62 10.69
CA ASN A 111 -24.25 -8.92 12.04
C ASN A 111 -23.07 -9.12 13.01
N THR A 112 -22.01 -9.78 12.54
CA THR A 112 -20.77 -9.94 13.32
C THR A 112 -20.14 -8.59 13.64
N TRP A 113 -20.05 -7.70 12.64
CA TRP A 113 -19.58 -6.33 12.82
C TRP A 113 -20.45 -5.55 13.82
N GLU A 114 -21.77 -5.63 13.69
CA GLU A 114 -22.73 -4.94 14.56
C GLU A 114 -22.55 -5.33 16.04
N ILE A 115 -22.44 -6.64 16.32
CA ILE A 115 -22.23 -7.14 17.68
C ILE A 115 -20.93 -6.61 18.26
N ALA A 116 -19.82 -6.70 17.52
CA ALA A 116 -18.52 -6.22 17.96
C ALA A 116 -18.53 -4.70 18.20
N TYR A 117 -19.13 -3.94 17.27
CA TYR A 117 -19.19 -2.49 17.34
C TYR A 117 -19.98 -2.00 18.56
N LYS A 118 -21.15 -2.60 18.83
CA LYS A 118 -21.97 -2.28 20.00
C LYS A 118 -21.22 -2.46 21.32
N GLN A 119 -20.53 -3.60 21.48
CA GLN A 119 -19.74 -3.88 22.67
C GLN A 119 -18.59 -2.88 22.86
N LEU A 120 -17.93 -2.47 21.77
CA LEU A 120 -16.86 -1.47 21.83
C LEU A 120 -17.40 -0.06 22.14
N CYS A 121 -18.60 0.29 21.66
CA CYS A 121 -19.22 1.58 21.95
C CYS A 121 -19.47 1.77 23.45
N GLU A 122 -19.88 0.72 24.17
CA GLU A 122 -20.11 0.77 25.63
C GLU A 122 -18.82 1.09 26.41
N LEU A 123 -17.66 0.68 25.90
CA LEU A 123 -16.36 0.88 26.54
C LEU A 123 -15.65 2.17 26.12
N ARG A 124 -16.13 2.81 25.04
CA ARG A 124 -15.44 3.91 24.37
C ARG A 124 -15.15 5.09 25.29
N GLU A 125 -16.14 5.57 26.04
CA GLU A 125 -15.99 6.76 26.88
C GLU A 125 -14.95 6.56 27.99
N SER A 126 -14.86 5.35 28.53
CA SER A 126 -14.04 5.03 29.71
C SER A 126 -12.63 4.54 29.36
N HIS A 127 -12.44 3.88 28.21
CA HIS A 127 -11.19 3.17 27.89
C HIS A 127 -10.41 3.77 26.72
N THR A 128 -10.92 4.82 26.06
CA THR A 128 -10.27 5.41 24.89
C THR A 128 -9.87 6.85 25.10
N CYS A 129 -8.78 7.26 24.44
CA CYS A 129 -8.31 8.65 24.51
C CYS A 129 -9.26 9.59 23.75
N ILE A 130 -9.14 10.88 24.05
CA ILE A 130 -10.02 11.91 23.48
C ILE A 130 -9.89 12.02 21.95
N GLU A 131 -8.71 11.72 21.37
CA GLU A 131 -8.50 11.69 19.93
C GLU A 131 -9.34 10.60 19.26
N TYR A 132 -9.35 9.39 19.84
CA TYR A 132 -10.19 8.30 19.36
C TYR A 132 -11.67 8.71 19.40
N GLN A 133 -12.13 9.22 20.55
CA GLN A 133 -13.53 9.60 20.74
C GLN A 133 -13.99 10.67 19.73
N ARG A 134 -13.14 11.66 19.45
CA ARG A 134 -13.44 12.72 18.47
C ARG A 134 -13.50 12.19 17.04
N ASN A 135 -12.49 11.42 16.63
CA ASN A 135 -12.39 10.94 15.25
C ASN A 135 -13.52 9.97 14.91
N ILE A 136 -13.84 9.04 15.80
CA ILE A 136 -14.87 8.05 15.51
C ILE A 136 -16.28 8.68 15.54
N ALA A 137 -16.53 9.72 16.36
CA ALA A 137 -17.77 10.51 16.29
C ALA A 137 -17.94 11.21 14.93
N GLU A 138 -16.84 11.74 14.38
CA GLU A 138 -16.86 12.34 13.05
C GLU A 138 -17.13 11.30 11.96
N MET A 139 -16.52 10.11 12.07
CA MET A 139 -16.76 9.01 11.13
C MET A 139 -18.24 8.55 11.13
N GLU A 140 -18.86 8.44 12.31
CA GLU A 140 -20.30 8.16 12.46
C GLU A 140 -21.15 9.27 11.81
N ARG A 141 -20.78 10.53 12.02
CA ARG A 141 -21.48 11.69 11.46
C ARG A 141 -21.49 11.70 9.93
N ILE A 142 -20.40 11.28 9.30
CA ILE A 142 -20.28 11.24 7.83
C ILE A 142 -20.74 9.90 7.23
N GLY A 143 -21.19 8.94 8.05
CA GLY A 143 -21.72 7.65 7.61
C GLY A 143 -20.66 6.65 7.15
N LEU A 144 -19.43 6.74 7.69
CA LEU A 144 -18.38 5.74 7.45
C LEU A 144 -18.38 4.57 8.45
N MET A 145 -19.23 4.64 9.48
CA MET A 145 -19.35 3.64 10.56
C MET A 145 -20.78 3.15 10.69
#